data_AF-A0A7W0N4F5-F1
#
_entry.id   AF-A0A7W0N4F5-F1
#
_cell.length_a   1.000
_cell.length_b   1.000
_cell.length_c   1.000
_cell.angle_alpha   90.00
_cell.angle_beta   90.00
_cell.angle_gamma   90.00
#
_symmetry.space_group_name_H-M   'P 1'
#
loop_
_entity.id
_entity.type
_entity.pdbx_description
1 polymer ?
#
loop_
_entity_poly.entity_id
_entity_poly.type
_entity_poly.pdbx_seq_one_letter_code
_entity_poly.pdbx_strand_id
1 'polypeptide(L)' 'PGSGLTTTLYAALREVDTAELNVLTMEDPVERQLEGIDQIEVDPAAGVTASSDPCLRSRCRRLGRARRRRDDA' A
#
# COMPACT_ATOMS: atom_id res chain seq x y z
N PRO A 1 -6.90 20.10 -3.28
CA PRO A 1 -6.95 19.82 -4.73
C PRO A 1 -5.92 20.68 -5.49
N GLY A 2 -4.93 20.04 -6.13
CA GLY A 2 -4.01 20.75 -7.03
C GLY A 2 -2.64 21.18 -6.48
N SER A 3 -2.22 20.72 -5.29
CA SER A 3 -0.86 20.96 -4.78
C SER A 3 0.19 19.95 -5.28
N GLY A 4 -0.23 18.93 -6.02
CA GLY A 4 0.67 17.91 -6.57
C GLY A 4 1.24 16.92 -5.55
N LEU A 5 0.73 16.89 -4.32
CA LEU A 5 1.24 15.99 -3.27
C LEU A 5 1.19 14.52 -3.67
N THR A 6 0.07 14.05 -4.24
CA THR A 6 -0.05 12.67 -4.73
C THR A 6 0.94 12.39 -5.86
N THR A 7 1.13 13.34 -6.77
CA THR A 7 2.10 13.23 -7.86
C THR A 7 3.53 13.09 -7.32
N THR A 8 3.92 13.93 -6.37
CA THR A 8 5.24 13.89 -5.74
C THR A 8 5.43 12.62 -4.92
N LEU A 9 4.42 12.20 -4.15
CA LEU A 9 4.46 10.96 -3.37
C LEU A 9 4.63 9.75 -4.30
N TYR A 10 3.84 9.65 -5.37
CA TYR A 10 3.92 8.52 -6.28
C TYR A 10 5.22 8.53 -7.09
N ALA A 11 5.82 9.71 -7.35
CA ALA A 11 7.15 9.80 -7.95
C ALA A 11 8.20 9.25 -6.98
N ALA A 12 8.15 9.63 -5.70
CA ALA A 12 9.05 9.09 -4.68
C ALA A 12 8.88 7.57 -4.50
N LEU A 13 7.64 7.07 -4.49
CA LEU A 13 7.34 5.64 -4.36
C LEU A 13 7.83 4.80 -5.54
N ARG A 14 8.01 5.38 -6.73
CA ARG A 14 8.59 4.68 -7.89
C ARG A 14 10.10 4.42 -7.76
N GLU A 15 10.78 5.22 -6.96
CA GLU A 15 12.20 5.04 -6.67
C GLU A 15 12.43 4.04 -5.52
N VAL A 16 11.35 3.61 -4.85
CA VAL A 16 11.44 2.59 -3.79
C VAL A 16 11.62 1.23 -4.45
N ASP A 17 12.64 0.48 -4.01
CA ASP A 17 12.86 -0.89 -4.43
C ASP A 17 11.77 -1.80 -3.86
N THR A 18 10.71 -2.01 -4.64
CA THR A 18 9.57 -2.86 -4.27
C THR A 18 9.86 -4.36 -4.40
N ALA A 19 10.98 -4.74 -5.04
CA ALA A 19 11.47 -6.11 -4.97
C ALA A 19 11.98 -6.40 -3.55
N GLU A 20 12.75 -5.47 -2.99
CA GLU A 20 13.37 -5.61 -1.67
C GLU A 20 12.49 -5.09 -0.52
N LEU A 21 11.49 -4.24 -0.78
CA LEU A 21 10.62 -3.67 0.25
C LEU A 21 9.14 -3.96 0.03
N ASN A 22 8.43 -4.28 1.11
CA ASN A 22 6.99 -4.51 1.04
C ASN A 22 6.26 -3.20 1.31
N VAL A 23 5.71 -2.59 0.26
CA VAL A 23 5.09 -1.28 0.33
C VAL A 23 3.58 -1.43 0.24
N LEU A 24 2.87 -0.83 1.20
CA LEU A 24 1.41 -0.82 1.28
C LEU A 24 0.93 0.63 1.47
N THR A 25 -0.07 1.05 0.70
CA THR A 25 -0.72 2.37 0.87
C THR A 25 -2.21 2.21 1.18
N MET A 26 -2.80 3.22 1.82
CA MET A 26 -4.24 3.35 2.02
C MET A 26 -4.65 4.76 1.60
N GLU A 27 -5.59 4.86 0.65
CA GLU A 27 -5.89 6.08 -0.11
C GLU A 27 -7.39 6.26 -0.29
N ASP A 28 -7.85 7.50 -0.52
CA ASP A 28 -9.27 7.85 -0.61
C ASP A 28 -9.52 8.89 -1.73
N PRO A 29 -9.81 8.47 -2.98
CA PRO A 29 -9.64 7.12 -3.56
C PRO A 29 -8.20 6.90 -4.08
N VAL A 30 -7.91 5.70 -4.60
CA VAL A 30 -6.64 5.44 -5.30
C VAL A 30 -6.65 6.18 -6.64
N GLU A 31 -5.72 7.12 -6.83
CA GLU A 31 -5.66 7.95 -8.04
C GLU A 31 -5.15 7.18 -9.27
N ARG A 32 -4.16 6.30 -9.08
CA ARG A 32 -3.66 5.36 -10.11
C ARG A 32 -2.95 4.17 -9.48
N GLN A 33 -2.92 3.05 -10.18
CA GLN A 33 -2.18 1.86 -9.75
C GLN A 33 -0.67 2.02 -9.95
N LEU A 34 0.10 1.64 -8.94
CA LEU A 34 1.56 1.58 -8.93
C LEU A 34 2.00 0.11 -8.89
N GLU A 35 2.84 -0.28 -9.85
CA GLU A 35 3.36 -1.64 -9.92
C GLU A 35 4.23 -1.98 -8.69
N GLY A 36 4.05 -3.19 -8.16
CA GLY A 36 4.80 -3.66 -6.99
C GLY A 36 4.36 -3.07 -5.65
N ILE A 37 3.33 -2.22 -5.62
CA ILE A 37 2.78 -1.63 -4.40
C ILE A 37 1.36 -2.11 -4.17
N ASP A 38 1.08 -2.65 -2.99
CA ASP A 38 -0.28 -3.03 -2.61
C ASP A 38 -1.04 -1.76 -2.15
N GLN A 39 -1.99 -1.29 -2.95
CA GLN A 39 -2.79 -0.10 -2.61
C GLN A 39 -4.19 -0.51 -2.12
N ILE A 40 -4.66 0.11 -1.04
CA ILE A 40 -6.01 -0.07 -0.47
C ILE A 40 -6.78 1.22 -0.67
N GLU A 41 -8.00 1.10 -1.17
CA GLU A 41 -8.94 2.21 -1.13
C GLU A 41 -9.71 2.21 0.20
N VAL A 42 -9.89 3.40 0.78
CA VAL A 42 -10.73 3.60 1.95
C VAL A 42 -12.18 3.33 1.57
N ASP A 43 -12.81 2.41 2.29
CA ASP A 43 -14.23 2.09 2.14
C ASP A 43 -14.89 2.15 3.52
N PRO A 44 -15.48 3.31 3.87
CA PRO A 44 -16.17 3.47 5.14
C PRO A 44 -17.38 2.54 5.28
N ALA A 45 -18.01 2.13 4.18
CA ALA A 45 -19.16 1.24 4.19
C ALA A 45 -18.75 -0.21 4.49
N ALA A 46 -17.58 -0.64 4.03
CA ALA A 46 -16.97 -1.92 4.39
C ALA A 46 -16.20 -1.88 5.73
N GLY A 47 -16.14 -0.73 6.40
CA GLY A 47 -15.43 -0.54 7.66
C GLY A 47 -13.91 -0.40 7.53
N VAL A 48 -13.40 -0.19 6.31
CA VAL A 48 -11.99 0.07 6.02
C VAL A 48 -11.75 1.57 6.16
N THR A 49 -11.16 1.98 7.28
CA THR A 49 -10.89 3.40 7.58
C THR A 49 -9.42 3.63 7.89
N ALA A 50 -8.92 4.82 7.55
CA ALA A 50 -7.52 5.20 7.76
C ALA A 50 -7.08 5.16 9.23
N SER A 51 -8.01 5.37 10.18
CA SER A 51 -7.66 5.56 11.59
C SER A 51 -7.55 4.27 12.40
N SER A 52 -8.19 3.18 11.97
CA SER A 52 -8.25 1.96 12.79
C SER A 52 -8.88 0.79 12.03
N ASP A 53 -8.16 0.26 11.04
CA ASP A 53 -8.62 -0.91 10.28
C ASP A 53 -7.99 -2.23 10.78
N PRO A 54 -8.77 -3.18 11.34
CA PRO A 54 -8.31 -4.54 11.64
C PRO A 54 -7.82 -5.30 10.40
N CYS A 55 -8.34 -4.98 9.21
CA CYS A 55 -7.92 -5.55 7.93
C CYS A 55 -6.51 -5.08 7.56
N LEU A 56 -6.17 -3.80 7.71
CA LEU A 56 -4.79 -3.30 7.59
C LEU A 56 -3.83 -4.10 8.48
N ARG A 57 -4.18 -4.31 9.76
CA ARG A 57 -3.36 -5.11 10.69
C ARG A 57 -3.23 -6.58 10.26
N SER A 58 -4.28 -7.14 9.66
CA SER A 58 -4.26 -8.51 9.10
C SER A 58 -3.38 -8.59 7.84
N ARG A 59 -3.44 -7.58 6.97
CA ARG A 59 -2.68 -7.48 5.73
C ARG A 59 -1.19 -7.28 6.01
N CYS A 60 -0.80 -6.38 6.93
CA CYS A 60 0.59 -6.24 7.38
C CYS A 60 1.16 -7.56 7.93
N ARG A 61 0.36 -8.36 8.64
CA ARG A 61 0.77 -9.69 9.14
C ARG A 61 0.98 -10.71 8.02
N ARG A 62 0.23 -10.63 6.92
CA ARG A 62 0.42 -11.48 5.73
C ARG A 62 1.63 -11.06 4.90
N LEU A 63 1.86 -9.76 4.77
CA LEU A 63 3.02 -9.19 4.06
C LEU A 63 4.36 -9.67 4.63
N GLY A 64 4.46 -9.86 5.95
CA GLY A 64 5.64 -10.45 6.58
C GLY A 64 5.83 -11.96 6.34
N ARG A 65 4.80 -12.69 5.89
CA ARG A 65 4.85 -14.15 5.65
C ARG A 65 5.09 -14.52 4.18
N ALA A 66 4.65 -13.68 3.24
CA ALA A 66 4.81 -13.94 1.81
C ALA A 66 6.28 -13.94 1.36
N ARG A 67 7.17 -13.20 2.05
CA ARG A 67 8.59 -13.05 1.68
C ARG A 67 9.47 -14.24 2.04
N ARG A 68 9.20 -14.92 3.16
CA ARG A 68 9.95 -16.15 3.53
C ARG A 68 9.89 -17.23 2.45
N ARG A 69 8.90 -17.21 1.55
CA ARG A 69 8.78 -18.20 0.48
C ARG A 69 9.51 -17.84 -0.82
N ARG A 70 9.98 -16.59 -0.99
CA ARG A 70 10.74 -16.17 -2.17
C ARG A 70 12.26 -16.29 -1.96
N ASP A 71 12.74 -16.07 -0.75
CA ASP A 71 14.17 -16.22 -0.43
C ASP A 71 14.60 -17.70 -0.30
N ASP A 72 13.63 -18.59 -0.09
CA ASP A 72 13.82 -20.05 0.02
C ASP A 72 13.65 -20.80 -1.33
N ALA A 73 13.59 -20.09 -2.47
CA ALA A 73 13.32 -20.64 -3.80
C ALA A 73 14.43 -20.34 -4.83
#